data_AF-A0A1G0NEW1-F1
#
_entry.id   AF-A0A1G0NEW1-F1
#
_cell.length_a   1.000
_cell.length_b   1.000
_cell.length_c   1.000
_cell.angle_alpha   90.00
_cell.angle_beta   90.00
_cell.angle_gamma   90.00
#
_symmetry.space_group_name_H-M   'P 1'
#
loop_
_entity.id
_entity.type
_entity.pdbx_description
1 polymer ?
#
loop_
_entity_poly.entity_id
_entity_poly.type
_entity_poly.pdbx_seq_one_letter_code
_entity_poly.pdbx_strand_id
1 'polypeptide(L)'
;MASAETAALPGRATTEQLQWLLRPLAGLLNATGLFDFAPAAGGEWLDAGRALIIVKACAGGNFLIASWLGWLWRWRTRPFGPGLALGALAAAWLTALLANAARIVLIGYGQDDLARLAGLSNADSHRLIGIGVYFGALLLQLKGTGTALAAPAIYLGITLLAPLLKAWLSGRNGIDMTHALWSAGVPLAGLLVGLLFYGAWSCCRQAASATRDGEPTSSTP
;
A
#
# COMPACT_ATOMS: atom_id res chain seq x y z
N MET A 1 13.02 25.41 34.69
CA MET A 1 12.96 25.28 33.22
C MET A 1 13.93 24.19 32.82
N ALA A 2 13.45 22.95 32.74
CA ALA A 2 14.25 21.81 32.31
C ALA A 2 13.84 21.48 30.87
N SER A 3 14.76 21.72 29.93
CA SER A 3 14.64 21.26 28.55
C SER A 3 14.65 19.73 28.56
N ALA A 4 13.51 19.12 28.26
CA ALA A 4 13.42 17.69 27.97
C ALA A 4 14.00 17.45 26.56
N GLU A 5 15.33 17.44 26.50
CA GLU A 5 16.09 16.95 25.35
C GLU A 5 15.76 15.47 25.20
N THR A 6 14.84 15.17 24.28
CA THR A 6 14.42 13.80 24.01
C THR A 6 15.54 13.15 23.24
N ALA A 7 16.48 12.54 23.97
CA ALA A 7 17.55 11.75 23.41
C ALA A 7 16.95 10.71 22.45
N ALA A 8 17.18 10.92 21.16
CA ALA A 8 16.77 10.00 20.12
C ALA A 8 17.48 8.66 20.38
N LEU A 9 16.71 7.62 20.67
CA LEU A 9 17.23 6.25 20.75
C LEU A 9 17.97 5.91 19.45
N PRO A 10 19.24 5.45 19.51
CA PRO A 10 19.99 5.05 18.33
C PRO A 10 19.26 3.88 17.67
N GLY A 11 18.65 4.12 16.50
CA GLY A 11 17.91 3.12 15.73
C GLY A 11 16.50 3.53 15.28
N ARG A 12 15.99 4.71 15.64
CA ARG A 12 14.74 5.23 15.04
C ARG A 12 15.05 6.37 14.09
N ALA A 13 14.77 6.16 12.80
CA ALA A 13 14.83 7.24 11.81
C ALA A 13 13.97 8.43 12.28
N THR A 14 14.52 9.64 12.42
CA THR A 14 13.72 10.82 12.74
C THR A 14 12.92 11.28 11.51
N THR A 15 11.95 12.18 11.68
CA THR A 15 11.19 12.73 10.56
C THR A 15 12.12 13.50 9.60
N GLU A 16 13.15 14.15 10.14
CA GLU A 16 14.20 14.84 9.38
C GLU A 16 15.01 13.87 8.51
N GLN A 17 15.30 12.67 9.01
CA GLN A 17 16.01 11.64 8.24
C GLN A 17 15.17 11.06 7.09
N LEU A 18 13.86 11.30 7.08
CA LEU A 18 12.94 10.85 6.03
C LEU A 18 12.55 11.95 5.03
N GLN A 19 13.16 13.13 5.07
CA GLN A 19 12.81 14.22 4.15
C GLN A 19 12.96 13.86 2.67
N TRP A 20 13.87 12.95 2.33
CA TRP A 20 14.04 12.43 0.97
C TRP A 20 12.78 11.69 0.44
N LEU A 21 11.87 11.27 1.32
CA LEU A 21 10.53 10.77 0.97
C LEU A 21 9.46 11.83 1.21
N LEU A 22 9.51 12.51 2.36
CA LEU A 22 8.43 13.42 2.79
C LEU A 22 8.36 14.69 1.95
N ARG A 23 9.49 15.31 1.63
CA ARG A 23 9.50 16.55 0.84
C ARG A 23 9.00 16.34 -0.60
N PRO A 24 9.45 15.30 -1.34
CA PRO A 24 8.87 14.99 -2.65
C PRO A 24 7.38 14.65 -2.57
N LEU A 25 6.92 14.02 -1.48
CA LEU A 25 5.52 13.68 -1.28
C LEU A 25 4.66 14.94 -1.09
N ALA A 26 5.08 15.85 -0.21
CA ALA A 26 4.41 17.13 0.00
C ALA A 26 4.40 17.96 -1.31
N GLY A 27 5.52 18.02 -2.02
CA GLY A 27 5.61 18.70 -3.31
C GLY A 27 4.67 18.12 -4.36
N LEU A 28 4.58 16.78 -4.46
CA LEU A 28 3.65 16.10 -5.37
C LEU A 28 2.19 16.40 -5.01
N LEU A 29 1.84 16.40 -3.72
CA LEU A 29 0.49 16.72 -3.27
C LEU A 29 0.13 18.18 -3.53
N ASN A 30 1.04 19.13 -3.26
CA ASN A 30 0.83 20.54 -3.55
C ASN A 30 0.70 20.81 -5.05
N ALA A 31 1.45 20.07 -5.89
CA ALA A 31 1.35 20.18 -7.34
C ALA A 31 -0.04 19.79 -7.91
N THR A 32 -0.86 19.06 -7.14
CA THR A 32 -2.25 18.79 -7.53
C THR A 32 -3.18 19.99 -7.33
N GLY A 33 -2.76 21.02 -6.57
CA GLY A 33 -3.60 22.13 -6.14
C GLY A 33 -4.65 21.76 -5.09
N LEU A 34 -4.71 20.49 -4.66
CA LEU A 34 -5.68 20.03 -3.66
C LEU A 34 -5.24 20.32 -2.23
N PHE A 35 -3.94 20.51 -2.00
CA PHE A 35 -3.32 20.67 -0.69
C PHE A 35 -2.33 21.83 -0.69
N ASP A 36 -2.08 22.38 0.51
CA ASP A 36 -1.07 23.42 0.75
C ASP A 36 -0.16 23.04 1.92
N PHE A 37 0.61 21.96 1.74
CA PHE A 37 1.54 21.49 2.75
C PHE A 37 2.74 22.43 2.88
N ALA A 38 2.91 23.01 4.06
CA ALA A 38 4.06 23.80 4.46
C ALA A 38 4.91 23.06 5.52
N PRO A 39 6.24 23.27 5.55
CA PRO A 39 7.08 22.71 6.60
C PRO A 39 6.63 23.15 8.01
N ALA A 40 6.58 22.20 8.95
CA ALA A 40 6.27 22.42 10.36
C ALA A 40 7.48 22.06 11.25
N ALA A 41 7.38 22.37 12.55
CA ALA A 41 8.41 22.02 13.52
C ALA A 41 8.63 20.49 13.55
N GLY A 42 9.89 20.04 13.74
CA GLY A 42 10.22 18.60 13.80
C GLY A 42 10.19 17.87 12.44
N GLY A 43 10.32 18.61 11.33
CA GLY A 43 10.42 18.04 9.98
C GLY A 43 9.09 17.56 9.38
N GLU A 44 7.97 17.81 10.05
CA GLU A 44 6.64 17.46 9.55
C GLU A 44 6.18 18.44 8.47
N TRP A 45 5.11 18.10 7.75
CA TRP A 45 4.48 19.02 6.79
C TRP A 45 2.99 19.17 7.11
N LEU A 46 2.52 20.40 7.26
CA LEU A 46 1.17 20.74 7.70
C LEU A 46 0.40 21.46 6.59
N ASP A 47 -0.80 20.98 6.29
CA ASP A 47 -1.85 21.74 5.59
C ASP A 47 -2.83 22.24 6.65
N ALA A 48 -2.71 23.52 6.99
CA ALA A 48 -3.53 24.15 8.03
C ALA A 48 -5.01 24.28 7.61
N GLY A 49 -5.27 24.45 6.31
CA GLY A 49 -6.63 24.59 5.79
C GLY A 49 -7.45 23.30 5.91
N ARG A 50 -6.78 22.15 5.88
CA ARG A 50 -7.41 20.83 5.98
C ARG A 50 -7.13 20.09 7.28
N ALA A 51 -6.38 20.70 8.20
CA ALA A 51 -5.90 20.05 9.43
C ALA A 51 -5.20 18.70 9.15
N LEU A 52 -4.45 18.60 8.04
CA LEU A 52 -3.73 17.40 7.64
C LEU A 52 -2.25 17.56 7.91
N ILE A 53 -1.65 16.53 8.50
CA ILE A 53 -0.22 16.51 8.81
C ILE A 53 0.46 15.28 8.23
N ILE A 54 1.55 15.50 7.49
CA ILE A 54 2.44 14.47 7.00
C ILE A 54 3.52 14.25 8.06
N VAL A 55 3.35 13.15 8.80
CA VAL A 55 4.29 12.70 9.83
C VAL A 55 5.16 11.56 9.31
N LYS A 56 6.12 11.10 10.13
CA LYS A 56 6.98 9.93 9.84
C LYS A 56 6.22 8.71 9.32
N ALA A 57 5.04 8.42 9.87
CA ALA A 57 4.22 7.27 9.45
C ALA A 57 3.75 7.36 7.99
N CYS A 58 3.68 8.56 7.42
CA CYS A 58 3.28 8.80 6.02
C CYS A 58 4.42 8.58 5.02
N ALA A 59 5.67 8.41 5.46
CA ALA A 59 6.79 8.11 4.57
C ALA A 59 6.64 6.76 3.86
N GLY A 60 5.81 5.85 4.38
CA GLY A 60 5.53 4.55 3.76
C GLY A 60 6.76 3.65 3.66
N GLY A 61 7.72 3.73 4.60
CA GLY A 61 8.97 2.98 4.54
C GLY A 61 8.79 1.45 4.41
N ASN A 62 7.80 0.88 5.10
CA ASN A 62 7.46 -0.54 4.93
C ASN A 62 6.99 -0.84 3.50
N PHE A 63 6.15 0.02 2.94
CA PHE A 63 5.66 -0.14 1.58
C PHE A 63 6.78 0.04 0.54
N LEU A 64 7.74 0.94 0.78
CA LEU A 64 8.93 1.07 -0.06
C LEU A 64 9.72 -0.24 -0.15
N ILE A 65 9.97 -0.90 0.99
CA ILE A 65 10.67 -2.19 1.02
C ILE A 65 9.85 -3.25 0.27
N ALA A 66 8.53 -3.32 0.52
CA ALA A 66 7.65 -4.25 -0.17
C ALA A 66 7.65 -4.02 -1.69
N SER A 67 7.58 -2.77 -2.14
CA SER A 67 7.64 -2.42 -3.55
C SER A 67 9.02 -2.73 -4.15
N TRP A 68 10.11 -2.55 -3.40
CA TRP A 68 11.44 -2.92 -3.87
C TRP A 68 11.56 -4.42 -4.12
N LEU A 69 11.11 -5.24 -3.17
CA LEU A 69 11.01 -6.69 -3.37
C LEU A 69 10.11 -7.05 -4.56
N GLY A 70 9.01 -6.31 -4.75
CA GLY A 70 8.14 -6.49 -5.91
C GLY A 70 8.85 -6.21 -7.25
N TRP A 71 9.69 -5.17 -7.34
CA TRP A 71 10.41 -4.83 -8.57
C TRP A 71 11.54 -5.81 -8.84
N LEU A 72 12.25 -6.24 -7.79
CA LEU A 72 13.22 -7.34 -7.88
C LEU A 72 12.54 -8.62 -8.39
N TRP A 73 11.37 -8.97 -7.86
CA TRP A 73 10.61 -10.14 -8.30
C TRP A 73 10.10 -10.01 -9.75
N ARG A 74 9.62 -8.83 -10.14
CA ARG A 74 9.17 -8.55 -11.51
C ARG A 74 10.31 -8.74 -12.52
N TRP A 75 11.54 -8.40 -12.13
CA TRP A 75 12.72 -8.52 -12.97
C TRP A 75 13.59 -9.73 -12.66
N ARG A 76 13.05 -10.74 -11.95
CA ARG A 76 13.79 -11.94 -11.52
C ARG A 76 14.44 -12.76 -12.66
N THR A 77 13.96 -12.60 -13.89
CA THR A 77 14.53 -13.27 -15.07
C THR A 77 15.75 -12.55 -15.65
N ARG A 78 16.04 -11.34 -15.18
CA ARG A 78 17.25 -10.60 -15.56
C ARG A 78 18.40 -11.00 -14.62
N PRO A 79 19.66 -10.96 -15.08
CA PRO A 79 20.80 -11.24 -14.22
C PRO A 79 20.85 -10.25 -13.06
N PHE A 80 21.02 -10.77 -11.85
CA PHE A 80 21.12 -9.94 -10.66
C PHE A 80 22.45 -9.20 -10.63
N GLY A 81 22.40 -7.90 -10.37
CA GLY A 81 23.58 -7.05 -10.24
C GLY A 81 23.23 -5.67 -9.69
N PRO A 82 24.23 -4.85 -9.36
CA PRO A 82 24.01 -3.53 -8.74
C PRO A 82 23.06 -2.63 -9.54
N GLY A 83 23.16 -2.63 -10.87
CA GLY A 83 22.29 -1.83 -11.74
C GLY A 83 20.82 -2.24 -11.64
N LEU A 84 20.53 -3.55 -11.53
CA LEU A 84 19.17 -4.05 -11.34
C LEU A 84 18.64 -3.66 -9.95
N ALA A 85 19.47 -3.82 -8.92
CA ALA A 85 19.09 -3.47 -7.55
C ALA A 85 18.77 -1.98 -7.39
N LEU A 86 19.62 -1.11 -7.94
CA LEU A 86 19.44 0.35 -7.94
C LEU A 86 18.24 0.76 -8.80
N GLY A 87 18.08 0.19 -9.99
CA GLY A 87 16.91 0.43 -10.83
C GLY A 87 15.60 0.01 -10.14
N ALA A 88 15.61 -1.11 -9.42
CA ALA A 88 14.45 -1.59 -8.68
C ALA A 88 14.15 -0.68 -7.49
N LEU A 89 15.17 -0.16 -6.83
CA LEU A 89 15.02 0.80 -5.73
C LEU A 89 14.43 2.12 -6.22
N ALA A 90 14.91 2.64 -7.36
CA ALA A 90 14.37 3.85 -7.97
C ALA A 90 12.89 3.68 -8.38
N ALA A 91 12.55 2.54 -9.00
CA ALA A 91 11.16 2.22 -9.36
C ALA A 91 10.27 2.06 -8.12
N ALA A 92 10.79 1.42 -7.07
CA ALA A 92 10.09 1.27 -5.79
C ALA A 92 9.87 2.60 -5.08
N TRP A 93 10.86 3.49 -5.12
CA TRP A 93 10.76 4.84 -4.57
C TRP A 93 9.63 5.62 -5.24
N LEU A 94 9.59 5.62 -6.58
CA LEU A 94 8.50 6.26 -7.31
C LEU A 94 7.14 5.62 -7.02
N THR A 95 7.09 4.28 -6.95
CA THR A 95 5.85 3.55 -6.61
C THR A 95 5.35 3.92 -5.22
N ALA A 96 6.26 4.00 -4.23
CA ALA A 96 5.94 4.39 -2.87
C ALA A 96 5.46 5.84 -2.80
N LEU A 97 6.09 6.76 -3.54
CA LEU A 97 5.68 8.16 -3.60
C LEU A 97 4.24 8.29 -4.12
N LEU A 98 3.92 7.63 -5.23
CA LEU A 98 2.59 7.65 -5.84
C LEU A 98 1.53 7.00 -4.94
N ALA A 99 1.85 5.84 -4.34
CA ALA A 99 0.93 5.17 -3.43
C ALA A 99 0.66 5.99 -2.16
N ASN A 100 1.69 6.62 -1.57
CA ASN A 100 1.52 7.50 -0.43
C ASN A 100 0.69 8.73 -0.78
N ALA A 101 0.89 9.32 -1.96
CA ALA A 101 0.10 10.45 -2.41
C ALA A 101 -1.38 10.06 -2.57
N ALA A 102 -1.67 8.94 -3.26
CA ALA A 102 -3.01 8.41 -3.40
C ALA A 102 -3.66 8.12 -2.02
N ARG A 103 -2.90 7.53 -1.10
CA ARG A 103 -3.35 7.26 0.27
C ARG A 103 -3.75 8.55 1.01
N ILE A 104 -2.94 9.61 0.92
CA ILE A 104 -3.24 10.89 1.57
C ILE A 104 -4.46 11.57 0.95
N VAL A 105 -4.57 11.56 -0.39
CA VAL A 105 -5.77 12.06 -1.09
C VAL A 105 -7.01 11.33 -0.62
N LEU A 106 -6.98 9.99 -0.60
CA LEU A 106 -8.12 9.18 -0.16
C LEU A 106 -8.46 9.40 1.32
N ILE A 107 -7.47 9.63 2.18
CA ILE A 107 -7.73 9.98 3.58
C ILE A 107 -8.39 11.37 3.66
N GLY A 108 -7.84 12.37 2.98
CA GLY A 108 -8.30 13.75 3.04
C GLY A 108 -9.71 13.97 2.48
N TYR A 109 -10.18 13.08 1.59
CA TYR A 109 -11.48 13.23 0.93
C TYR A 109 -12.45 12.05 1.11
N GLY A 110 -11.98 10.87 1.52
CA GLY A 110 -12.78 9.66 1.53
C GLY A 110 -12.84 8.93 2.87
N GLN A 111 -12.02 9.32 3.86
CA GLN A 111 -11.97 8.61 5.14
C GLN A 111 -13.30 8.67 5.89
N ASP A 112 -13.90 9.86 5.98
CA ASP A 112 -15.13 10.08 6.74
C ASP A 112 -16.34 9.42 6.06
N ASP A 113 -16.42 9.50 4.74
CA ASP A 113 -17.46 8.85 3.95
C ASP A 113 -17.35 7.32 4.07
N LEU A 114 -16.14 6.77 3.97
CA LEU A 114 -15.91 5.34 4.16
C LEU A 114 -16.25 4.89 5.58
N ALA A 115 -15.90 5.69 6.60
CA ALA A 115 -16.24 5.40 7.99
C ALA A 115 -17.76 5.33 8.18
N ARG A 116 -18.50 6.28 7.61
CA ARG A 116 -19.97 6.30 7.67
C ARG A 116 -20.61 5.15 6.89
N LEU A 117 -20.20 4.92 5.65
CA LEU A 117 -20.80 3.92 4.76
C LEU A 117 -20.56 2.48 5.24
N ALA A 118 -19.38 2.20 5.79
CA ALA A 118 -19.01 0.86 6.25
C ALA A 118 -19.24 0.65 7.76
N GLY A 119 -19.75 1.66 8.49
CA GLY A 119 -19.92 1.59 9.94
C GLY A 119 -18.60 1.40 10.69
N LEU A 120 -17.50 1.95 10.17
CA LEU A 120 -16.15 1.79 10.72
C LEU A 120 -15.78 2.96 11.63
N SER A 121 -14.88 2.71 12.58
CA SER A 121 -14.20 3.79 13.29
C SER A 121 -13.29 4.57 12.32
N ASN A 122 -12.98 5.83 12.64
CA ASN A 122 -12.01 6.63 11.85
C ASN A 122 -10.65 5.93 11.74
N ALA A 123 -10.20 5.27 12.81
CA ALA A 123 -8.95 4.52 12.82
C ALA A 123 -8.99 3.31 11.87
N ASP A 124 -10.12 2.61 11.79
CA ASP A 124 -10.28 1.43 10.92
C ASP A 124 -10.48 1.82 9.47
N SER A 125 -11.24 2.88 9.18
CA SER A 125 -11.32 3.48 7.83
C SER A 125 -9.93 3.88 7.32
N HIS A 126 -9.14 4.56 8.16
CA HIS A 126 -7.76 4.93 7.84
C HIS A 126 -6.86 3.72 7.55
N ARG A 127 -6.99 2.65 8.34
CA ARG A 127 -6.26 1.38 8.12
C ARG A 127 -6.69 0.73 6.82
N LEU A 128 -7.99 0.66 6.54
CA LEU A 128 -8.55 0.05 5.34
C LEU A 128 -8.07 0.77 4.07
N ILE A 129 -8.08 2.11 4.06
CA ILE A 129 -7.52 2.90 2.94
C ILE A 129 -6.04 2.56 2.75
N GLY A 130 -5.25 2.54 3.84
CA GLY A 130 -3.84 2.19 3.76
C GLY A 130 -3.59 0.79 3.19
N ILE A 131 -4.34 -0.21 3.65
CA ILE A 131 -4.24 -1.59 3.16
C ILE A 131 -4.63 -1.65 1.69
N GLY A 132 -5.78 -1.08 1.32
CA GLY A 132 -6.29 -1.09 -0.05
C GLY A 132 -5.32 -0.47 -1.04
N VAL A 133 -4.76 0.71 -0.70
CA VAL A 133 -3.80 1.40 -1.56
C VAL A 133 -2.52 0.61 -1.73
N TYR A 134 -1.88 0.19 -0.63
CA TYR A 134 -0.59 -0.50 -0.71
C TYR A 134 -0.72 -1.91 -1.31
N PHE A 135 -1.71 -2.68 -0.89
CA PHE A 135 -1.92 -4.01 -1.44
C PHE A 135 -2.33 -3.94 -2.93
N GLY A 136 -3.24 -3.02 -3.28
CA GLY A 136 -3.63 -2.78 -4.67
C GLY A 136 -2.45 -2.35 -5.56
N ALA A 137 -1.59 -1.46 -5.07
CA ALA A 137 -0.38 -1.04 -5.78
C ALA A 137 0.58 -2.22 -6.04
N LEU A 138 0.78 -3.12 -5.07
CA LEU A 138 1.59 -4.33 -5.26
C LEU A 138 0.97 -5.30 -6.26
N LEU A 139 -0.36 -5.51 -6.21
CA LEU A 139 -1.07 -6.33 -7.19
C LEU A 139 -0.86 -5.78 -8.61
N LEU A 140 -1.00 -4.47 -8.78
CA LEU A 140 -0.78 -3.81 -10.07
C LEU A 140 0.68 -3.93 -10.53
N GLN A 141 1.63 -3.66 -9.62
CA GLN A 141 3.07 -3.75 -9.89
C GLN A 141 3.47 -5.17 -10.36
N LEU A 142 2.90 -6.21 -9.77
CA LEU A 142 3.22 -7.61 -10.06
C LEU A 142 2.29 -8.24 -11.11
N LYS A 143 1.35 -7.48 -11.67
CA LYS A 143 0.51 -7.94 -12.78
C LYS A 143 1.37 -8.41 -13.96
N GLY A 144 1.02 -9.59 -14.49
CA GLY A 144 1.69 -10.19 -15.65
C GLY A 144 2.98 -10.95 -15.33
N THR A 145 3.36 -11.10 -14.05
CA THR A 145 4.56 -11.86 -13.66
C THR A 145 4.37 -13.38 -13.62
N GLY A 146 3.14 -13.88 -13.85
CA GLY A 146 2.79 -15.29 -13.78
C GLY A 146 2.69 -15.86 -12.35
N THR A 147 2.85 -15.02 -11.32
CA THR A 147 2.92 -15.46 -9.92
C THR A 147 1.82 -14.80 -9.09
N ALA A 148 0.65 -15.45 -9.02
CA ALA A 148 -0.53 -14.91 -8.33
C ALA A 148 -0.29 -14.62 -6.83
N LEU A 149 0.59 -15.39 -6.19
CA LEU A 149 0.86 -15.28 -4.75
C LEU A 149 2.00 -14.33 -4.38
N ALA A 150 2.72 -13.77 -5.35
CA ALA A 150 3.88 -12.92 -5.05
C ALA A 150 3.50 -11.64 -4.29
N ALA A 151 2.46 -10.93 -4.75
CA ALA A 151 1.98 -9.72 -4.08
C ALA A 151 1.47 -10.00 -2.65
N PRO A 152 0.58 -10.98 -2.42
CA PRO A 152 0.16 -11.38 -1.07
C PRO A 152 1.33 -11.78 -0.17
N ALA A 153 2.26 -12.60 -0.67
CA ALA A 153 3.40 -13.06 0.13
C ALA A 153 4.33 -11.91 0.53
N ILE A 154 4.65 -11.01 -0.40
CA ILE A 154 5.50 -9.83 -0.13
C ILE A 154 4.80 -8.89 0.85
N TYR A 155 3.51 -8.60 0.62
CA TYR A 155 2.74 -7.70 1.48
C TYR A 155 2.69 -8.24 2.92
N LEU A 156 2.19 -9.46 3.10
CA LEU A 156 2.06 -10.10 4.42
C LEU A 156 3.42 -10.29 5.09
N GLY A 157 4.43 -10.70 4.30
CA GLY A 157 5.80 -10.84 4.78
C GLY A 157 6.29 -9.54 5.41
N ILE A 158 6.19 -8.42 4.71
CA ILE A 158 6.66 -7.13 5.24
C ILE A 158 5.77 -6.61 6.38
N THR A 159 4.44 -6.68 6.26
CA THR A 159 3.53 -6.13 7.27
C THR A 159 3.53 -6.91 8.58
N LEU A 160 3.83 -8.21 8.56
CA LEU A 160 3.89 -9.02 9.78
C LEU A 160 5.31 -9.15 10.33
N LEU A 161 6.31 -9.34 9.46
CA LEU A 161 7.70 -9.54 9.90
C LEU A 161 8.32 -8.25 10.45
N ALA A 162 8.02 -7.08 9.87
CA ALA A 162 8.64 -5.83 10.34
C ALA A 162 8.20 -5.46 11.79
N PRO A 163 6.90 -5.53 12.16
CA PRO A 163 6.50 -5.37 13.56
C PRO A 163 7.06 -6.46 14.47
N LEU A 164 7.14 -7.71 14.02
CA LEU A 164 7.71 -8.82 14.79
C LEU A 164 9.18 -8.59 15.11
N LEU A 165 9.97 -8.26 14.09
CA LEU A 165 11.39 -7.97 14.21
C LEU A 165 11.60 -6.77 15.14
N LYS A 166 10.78 -5.73 15.00
CA LYS A 166 10.82 -4.56 15.87
C LYS A 166 10.46 -4.91 17.32
N ALA A 167 9.47 -5.78 17.54
CA ALA A 167 9.08 -6.23 18.88
C ALA A 167 10.23 -7.02 19.52
N TRP A 168 10.79 -7.97 18.78
CA TRP A 168 11.95 -8.77 19.19
C TRP A 168 13.16 -7.90 19.54
N LEU A 169 13.56 -6.98 18.64
CA LEU A 169 14.68 -6.05 18.88
C LEU A 169 14.42 -5.08 20.05
N SER A 170 13.16 -4.76 20.35
CA SER A 170 12.80 -3.86 21.45
C SER A 170 12.55 -4.58 22.78
N GLY A 171 12.68 -5.92 22.83
CA GLY A 171 12.31 -6.71 24.00
C GLY A 171 10.81 -6.65 24.35
N ARG A 172 9.95 -6.28 23.40
CA ARG A 172 8.48 -6.26 23.59
C ARG A 172 7.89 -7.61 23.22
N ASN A 173 6.91 -8.05 24.01
CA ASN A 173 6.22 -9.31 23.77
C ASN A 173 5.13 -9.13 22.70
N GLY A 174 5.40 -9.65 21.49
CA GLY A 174 4.39 -9.92 20.47
C GLY A 174 4.04 -8.76 19.52
N ILE A 175 3.15 -9.08 18.57
CA ILE A 175 2.52 -8.15 17.63
C ILE A 175 1.19 -7.68 18.23
N ASP A 176 0.76 -6.46 17.91
CA ASP A 176 -0.62 -6.03 18.16
C ASP A 176 -1.58 -6.90 17.32
N MET A 177 -2.39 -7.73 17.97
CA MET A 177 -3.33 -8.63 17.28
C MET A 177 -4.33 -7.89 16.41
N THR A 178 -4.71 -6.66 16.78
CA THR A 178 -5.58 -5.82 15.96
C THR A 178 -4.90 -5.52 14.62
N HIS A 179 -3.63 -5.13 14.66
CA HIS A 179 -2.86 -4.86 13.45
C HIS A 179 -2.68 -6.11 12.58
N ALA A 180 -2.40 -7.27 13.19
CA ALA A 180 -2.24 -8.54 12.48
C ALA A 180 -3.55 -8.96 11.78
N LEU A 181 -4.68 -8.89 12.50
CA LEU A 181 -6.01 -9.23 11.98
C LEU A 181 -6.39 -8.35 10.79
N TRP A 182 -6.18 -7.04 10.87
CA TRP A 182 -6.47 -6.14 9.76
C TRP A 182 -5.54 -6.38 8.56
N SER A 183 -4.23 -6.48 8.82
CA SER A 183 -3.22 -6.61 7.76
C SER A 183 -3.30 -7.94 7.01
N ALA A 184 -3.75 -9.02 7.67
CA ALA A 184 -3.95 -10.31 7.03
C ALA A 184 -5.39 -10.51 6.52
N GLY A 185 -6.39 -10.17 7.33
CA GLY A 185 -7.80 -10.42 7.05
C GLY A 185 -8.31 -9.68 5.83
N VAL A 186 -7.98 -8.38 5.68
CA VAL A 186 -8.47 -7.58 4.55
C VAL A 186 -7.92 -8.07 3.20
N PRO A 187 -6.60 -8.27 3.02
CA PRO A 187 -6.10 -8.82 1.76
C PRO A 187 -6.65 -10.22 1.45
N LEU A 188 -6.76 -11.10 2.45
CA LEU A 188 -7.29 -12.44 2.26
C LEU A 188 -8.77 -12.41 1.84
N ALA A 189 -9.59 -11.57 2.49
CA ALA A 189 -10.98 -11.37 2.12
C ALA A 189 -11.10 -10.81 0.69
N GLY A 190 -10.28 -9.81 0.34
CA GLY A 190 -10.25 -9.25 -1.01
C GLY A 190 -9.88 -10.27 -2.08
N LEU A 191 -8.90 -11.14 -1.81
CA LEU A 191 -8.53 -12.24 -2.71
C LEU A 191 -9.66 -13.26 -2.85
N LEU A 192 -10.29 -13.65 -1.74
CA LEU A 192 -11.41 -14.59 -1.74
C LEU A 192 -12.57 -14.04 -2.58
N VAL A 193 -12.96 -12.80 -2.36
CA VAL A 193 -14.01 -12.11 -3.12
C VAL A 193 -13.64 -12.07 -4.61
N GLY A 194 -12.41 -11.68 -4.95
CA GLY A 194 -11.92 -11.66 -6.33
C GLY A 194 -11.99 -13.03 -7.02
N LEU A 195 -11.65 -14.12 -6.31
CA LEU A 195 -11.74 -15.48 -6.82
C LEU A 195 -13.19 -15.90 -7.07
N LEU A 196 -14.10 -15.59 -6.14
CA LEU A 196 -15.53 -15.89 -6.30
C LEU A 196 -16.13 -15.16 -7.50
N PHE A 197 -15.84 -13.86 -7.66
CA PHE A 197 -16.30 -13.08 -8.81
C PHE A 197 -15.72 -13.58 -10.13
N TYR A 198 -14.43 -13.92 -10.17
CA TYR A 198 -13.80 -14.47 -11.37
C TYR A 198 -14.40 -15.82 -11.77
N GLY A 199 -14.67 -16.70 -10.80
CA GLY A 199 -15.34 -17.99 -11.03
C GLY A 199 -16.77 -17.84 -11.54
N ALA A 200 -17.54 -16.92 -10.95
CA ALA A 200 -18.90 -16.62 -11.44
C ALA A 200 -18.87 -16.07 -12.87
N TRP A 201 -17.97 -15.13 -13.16
CA TRP A 201 -17.82 -14.53 -14.48
C TRP A 201 -17.37 -15.54 -15.55
N SER A 202 -16.44 -16.44 -15.22
CA SER A 202 -15.98 -17.47 -16.15
C SER A 202 -17.09 -18.48 -16.47
N CYS A 203 -17.90 -18.84 -15.48
CA CYS A 203 -19.07 -19.70 -15.66
C CYS A 203 -20.11 -19.05 -16.59
N CYS A 204 -20.47 -17.78 -16.35
CA CYS A 204 -21.39 -17.03 -17.21
C CYS A 204 -20.89 -16.94 -18.66
N ARG A 205 -19.58 -16.72 -18.88
CA ARG A 205 -19.01 -16.68 -20.22
C ARG A 205 -19.08 -18.04 -20.93
N GLN A 206 -18.80 -19.13 -20.23
CA GLN A 206 -18.88 -20.49 -20.80
C GLN A 206 -20.31 -20.85 -21.17
N ALA A 207 -21.28 -20.50 -20.31
CA ALA A 207 -22.71 -20.69 -20.61
C ALA A 207 -23.15 -19.87 -21.83
N ALA A 208 -22.69 -18.63 -21.97
CA ALA A 208 -22.99 -17.77 -23.11
C ALA A 208 -22.32 -18.20 -24.43
N SER A 209 -21.17 -18.90 -24.38
CA SER A 209 -20.57 -19.49 -25.58
C SER A 209 -21.30 -20.77 -26.01
N ALA A 210 -21.73 -21.61 -25.06
CA ALA A 210 -22.41 -22.87 -25.36
C ALA A 210 -23.77 -22.68 -26.07
N THR A 211 -24.45 -21.55 -25.84
CA THR A 211 -25.71 -21.23 -26.52
C THR A 211 -25.55 -20.72 -27.96
N ARG A 212 -24.36 -20.23 -28.35
CA ARG A 212 -24.08 -19.80 -29.74
C ARG A 212 -23.78 -20.97 -30.67
N ASP A 213 -23.19 -22.04 -30.17
CA ASP A 213 -22.83 -23.21 -30.98
C ASP A 213 -24.02 -24.18 -31.20
N GLY A 214 -25.16 -23.91 -30.56
CA GLY A 214 -26.39 -24.70 -30.66
C GLY A 214 -27.41 -24.18 -31.67
N GLU A 215 -27.10 -23.14 -32.46
CA GLU A 215 -28.03 -22.62 -33.48
C GLU A 215 -28.04 -23.58 -34.69
N PRO A 216 -29.15 -24.30 -34.95
CA PRO A 216 -29.21 -25.25 -36.05
C PRO A 216 -29.06 -24.49 -37.36
N THR A 217 -28.03 -24.84 -38.14
CA THR A 217 -27.86 -24.35 -39.50
C THR A 217 -29.12 -24.73 -40.28
N SER A 218 -29.98 -23.75 -40.53
CA SER A 218 -31.16 -23.93 -41.36
C SER A 218 -30.69 -24.20 -42.79
N SER A 219 -30.56 -25.48 -43.15
CA SER A 219 -30.47 -25.91 -44.54
C SER A 219 -31.78 -25.54 -45.21
N THR A 220 -31.77 -24.43 -45.92
CA THR A 220 -32.83 -24.07 -46.86
C THR A 220 -32.69 -24.98 -48.09
N PRO A 221 -33.80 -25.57 -48.58
CA PRO A 221 -33.81 -26.51 -49.69
C PRO A 221 -33.48 -25.87 -51.04
#